data_AF-A0A7X8QWC1-F1
#
_entry.id   AF-A0A7X8QWC1-F1
#
_cell.length_a   1.000
_cell.length_b   1.000
_cell.length_c   1.000
_cell.angle_alpha   90.00
_cell.angle_beta   90.00
_cell.angle_gamma   90.00
#
_symmetry.space_group_name_H-M   'P 1'
#
loop_
_entity.id
_entity.type
_entity.pdbx_description
1 polymer ?
#
loop_
_entity_poly.entity_id
_entity_poly.type
_entity_poly.pdbx_seq_one_letter_code
_entity_poly.pdbx_strand_id
1 'polypeptide(L)'
;MPGYHPFKARRAFAAIAVLCAAAFFAPAASAQVQDKIQLKPASTKAGYIARLLINEPPFPGEYGWVSEEDTKAAMLAILWVCHGRIHHIPPGYTQREVAAVKSRDIIDVITAGGKRGQMDGFYRDKNGAFKAVPRVHQRVKSLVKIANRGTRGSFARLLSYAQGLADAYIAGGMPGADRYAGLKIVGKVRVTGRAYAWLANEDYYFPGGNFVKIPNSAEGALGGNRFFTLKELKR
;
A
#
# COMPACT_ATOMS: atom_id res chain seq x y z
N MET A 1 -73.46 -3.23 -31.60
CA MET A 1 -74.07 -4.39 -32.28
C MET A 1 -73.56 -4.47 -33.71
N PRO A 2 -73.50 -5.67 -34.29
CA PRO A 2 -72.44 -6.16 -35.18
C PRO A 2 -72.68 -5.81 -36.65
N GLY A 3 -71.71 -6.12 -37.52
CA GLY A 3 -72.05 -6.39 -38.92
C GLY A 3 -70.98 -6.02 -39.93
N TYR A 4 -70.18 -7.02 -40.29
CA TYR A 4 -69.27 -7.06 -41.42
C TYR A 4 -69.96 -6.76 -42.77
N HIS A 5 -69.23 -6.13 -43.70
CA HIS A 5 -69.24 -6.54 -45.11
C HIS A 5 -67.87 -6.26 -45.77
N PRO A 6 -67.34 -7.19 -46.59
CA PRO A 6 -65.98 -7.11 -47.13
C PRO A 6 -65.96 -6.60 -48.58
N PHE A 7 -64.88 -5.95 -49.01
CA PHE A 7 -64.51 -5.93 -50.42
C PHE A 7 -62.99 -5.80 -50.62
N LYS A 8 -62.49 -6.63 -51.55
CA LYS A 8 -61.10 -6.83 -51.97
C LYS A 8 -60.53 -5.61 -52.68
N ALA A 9 -59.21 -5.37 -52.56
CA ALA A 9 -58.31 -5.17 -53.71
C ALA A 9 -56.82 -5.02 -53.34
N ARG A 10 -56.02 -5.84 -54.04
CA ARG A 10 -54.74 -5.51 -54.73
C ARG A 10 -53.45 -5.25 -53.93
N ARG A 11 -52.57 -6.26 -54.03
CA ARG A 11 -51.14 -6.25 -54.43
C ARG A 11 -50.19 -5.24 -53.78
N ALA A 12 -49.23 -5.76 -53.02
CA ALA A 12 -47.81 -5.91 -53.39
C ALA A 12 -46.85 -5.65 -52.21
N PHE A 13 -45.69 -6.30 -52.28
CA PHE A 13 -44.48 -6.19 -51.44
C PHE A 13 -44.54 -6.89 -50.07
N ALA A 14 -43.93 -8.08 -49.93
CA ALA A 14 -42.49 -8.38 -49.83
C ALA A 14 -41.97 -8.26 -48.39
N ALA A 15 -41.59 -9.40 -47.79
CA ALA A 15 -40.28 -9.61 -47.15
C ALA A 15 -40.27 -10.94 -46.36
N ILE A 16 -39.65 -11.94 -46.98
CA ILE A 16 -38.54 -12.72 -46.43
C ILE A 16 -38.64 -13.07 -44.93
N ALA A 17 -39.02 -14.32 -44.64
CA ALA A 17 -38.77 -14.95 -43.35
C ALA A 17 -37.33 -15.47 -43.32
N VAL A 18 -36.43 -14.72 -42.67
CA VAL A 18 -35.12 -15.25 -42.24
C VAL A 18 -35.28 -15.80 -40.83
N LEU A 19 -35.21 -17.12 -40.70
CA LEU A 19 -34.91 -17.77 -39.42
C LEU A 19 -33.48 -17.40 -39.03
N CYS A 20 -33.31 -16.38 -38.19
CA CYS A 20 -32.07 -16.20 -37.45
C CYS A 20 -32.05 -17.20 -36.29
N ALA A 21 -31.41 -18.34 -36.51
CA ALA A 21 -30.85 -19.13 -35.41
C ALA A 21 -29.83 -18.24 -34.68
N ALA A 22 -30.23 -17.66 -33.56
CA ALA A 22 -29.32 -16.97 -32.66
C ALA A 22 -28.39 -18.02 -32.03
N ALA A 23 -27.30 -18.32 -32.74
CA ALA A 23 -26.13 -18.94 -32.14
C ALA A 23 -25.70 -18.02 -30.99
N PHE A 24 -25.84 -18.51 -29.75
CA PHE A 24 -25.23 -17.92 -28.57
C PHE A 24 -23.70 -18.00 -28.72
N PHE A 25 -23.12 -17.11 -29.53
CA PHE A 25 -21.71 -16.80 -29.44
C PHE A 25 -21.52 -15.95 -28.19
N ALA A 26 -21.39 -16.62 -27.05
CA ALA A 26 -20.73 -16.02 -25.91
C ALA A 26 -19.31 -15.63 -26.39
N PRO A 27 -18.90 -14.36 -26.30
CA PRO A 27 -17.51 -14.02 -26.58
C PRO A 27 -16.67 -14.77 -25.56
N ALA A 28 -15.85 -15.71 -26.02
CA ALA A 28 -14.82 -16.32 -25.20
C ALA A 28 -13.98 -15.15 -24.67
N ALA A 29 -14.05 -14.92 -23.36
CA ALA A 29 -13.23 -13.90 -22.71
C ALA A 29 -11.77 -14.21 -23.05
N SER A 30 -11.19 -13.39 -23.92
CA SER A 30 -9.76 -13.44 -24.20
C SER A 30 -9.05 -13.30 -22.85
N ALA A 31 -8.42 -14.39 -22.40
CA ALA A 31 -7.50 -14.36 -21.29
C ALA A 31 -6.31 -13.48 -21.73
N GLN A 32 -6.43 -12.18 -21.49
CA GLN A 32 -5.32 -11.23 -21.63
C GLN A 32 -4.14 -11.85 -20.89
N VAL A 33 -3.05 -12.14 -21.62
CA VAL A 33 -1.78 -12.59 -21.04
C VAL A 33 -1.32 -11.45 -20.15
N GLN A 34 -1.64 -11.56 -18.86
CA GLN A 34 -1.28 -10.56 -17.88
C GLN A 34 0.19 -10.75 -17.56
N ASP A 35 1.01 -9.73 -17.86
CA ASP A 35 2.45 -9.75 -17.59
C ASP A 35 2.74 -10.18 -16.16
N LYS A 36 3.62 -11.17 -15.99
CA LYS A 36 3.98 -11.66 -14.65
C LYS A 36 4.45 -10.50 -13.78
N ILE A 37 3.95 -10.44 -12.55
CA ILE A 37 4.42 -9.50 -11.54
C ILE A 37 5.90 -9.76 -11.30
N GLN A 38 6.72 -8.75 -11.59
CA GLN A 38 8.15 -8.72 -11.31
C GLN A 38 8.47 -7.46 -10.51
N LEU A 39 9.03 -7.65 -9.32
CA LEU A 39 9.55 -6.56 -8.50
C LEU A 39 10.97 -6.23 -8.95
N LYS A 40 11.37 -4.96 -8.83
CA LYS A 40 12.76 -4.56 -9.08
C LYS A 40 13.73 -5.33 -8.16
N PRO A 41 15.00 -5.51 -8.56
CA PRO A 41 15.97 -6.22 -7.73
C PRO A 41 16.12 -5.60 -6.34
N ALA A 42 16.32 -6.44 -5.32
CA ALA A 42 16.45 -6.00 -3.92
C ALA A 42 17.66 -5.09 -3.68
N SER A 43 18.65 -5.16 -4.56
CA SER A 43 19.86 -4.33 -4.57
C SER A 43 19.64 -2.92 -5.13
N THR A 44 18.46 -2.63 -5.67
CA THR A 44 18.08 -1.27 -6.10
C THR A 44 17.33 -0.57 -4.97
N LYS A 45 17.43 0.76 -4.85
CA LYS A 45 16.70 1.52 -3.81
C LYS A 45 15.19 1.28 -3.88
N ALA A 46 14.61 1.37 -5.09
CA ALA A 46 13.18 1.15 -5.28
C ALA A 46 12.76 -0.28 -4.91
N GLY A 47 13.50 -1.30 -5.36
CA GLY A 47 13.21 -2.68 -5.00
C GLY A 47 13.36 -2.94 -3.50
N TYR A 48 14.30 -2.28 -2.83
CA TYR A 48 14.50 -2.37 -1.38
C TYR A 48 13.33 -1.77 -0.60
N ILE A 49 12.93 -0.54 -0.95
CA ILE A 49 11.78 0.14 -0.34
C ILE A 49 10.50 -0.66 -0.57
N ALA A 50 10.27 -1.16 -1.78
CA ALA A 50 9.10 -2.00 -2.08
C ALA A 50 9.03 -3.22 -1.16
N ARG A 51 10.18 -3.83 -0.82
CA ARG A 51 10.22 -4.98 0.11
C ARG A 51 9.87 -4.60 1.53
N LEU A 52 10.26 -3.42 2.01
CA LEU A 52 9.78 -2.88 3.28
C LEU A 52 8.26 -2.75 3.24
N LEU A 53 7.72 -2.03 2.26
CA LEU A 53 6.29 -1.78 2.15
C LEU A 53 5.47 -3.07 2.01
N ILE A 54 6.00 -4.08 1.32
CA ILE A 54 5.37 -5.40 1.25
C ILE A 54 5.46 -6.12 2.60
N ASN A 55 6.59 -6.03 3.31
CA ASN A 55 6.86 -6.78 4.53
C ASN A 55 5.94 -6.41 5.71
N GLU A 56 5.63 -5.12 5.86
CA GLU A 56 5.01 -4.58 7.08
C GLU A 56 3.51 -4.87 7.24
N PRO A 57 2.66 -4.76 6.19
CA PRO A 57 1.24 -5.06 6.31
C PRO A 57 0.88 -6.49 5.87
N PRO A 58 -0.24 -7.04 6.37
CA PRO A 58 -0.73 -8.35 5.98
C PRO A 58 -1.31 -8.34 4.56
N PHE A 59 -1.22 -9.49 3.91
CA PHE A 59 -1.82 -9.82 2.61
C PHE A 59 -3.04 -10.74 2.80
N PRO A 60 -3.89 -10.94 1.78
CA PRO A 60 -5.09 -11.77 1.92
C PRO A 60 -4.77 -13.17 2.47
N GLY A 61 -5.51 -13.59 3.50
CA GLY A 61 -5.29 -14.86 4.19
C GLY A 61 -4.20 -14.86 5.27
N GLU A 62 -3.45 -13.77 5.43
CA GLU A 62 -2.58 -13.56 6.59
C GLU A 62 -3.38 -12.98 7.77
N TYR A 63 -2.93 -13.26 8.99
CA TYR A 63 -3.56 -12.74 10.20
C TYR A 63 -3.57 -11.20 10.20
N GLY A 64 -4.72 -10.61 10.55
CA GLY A 64 -4.91 -9.16 10.58
C GLY A 64 -5.20 -8.51 9.22
N TRP A 65 -5.33 -9.28 8.13
CA TRP A 65 -5.77 -8.72 6.85
C TRP A 65 -7.24 -8.27 6.90
N VAL A 66 -7.50 -7.05 6.44
CA VAL A 66 -8.84 -6.44 6.39
C VAL A 66 -9.31 -6.25 4.95
N SER A 67 -8.55 -5.51 4.14
CA SER A 67 -8.89 -5.22 2.75
C SER A 67 -7.65 -4.86 1.93
N GLU A 68 -7.80 -4.75 0.61
CA GLU A 68 -6.72 -4.26 -0.25
C GLU A 68 -6.42 -2.78 0.04
N GLU A 69 -7.45 -1.98 0.24
CA GLU A 69 -7.38 -0.54 0.52
C GLU A 69 -6.67 -0.26 1.84
N ASP A 70 -6.96 -1.05 2.87
CA ASP A 70 -6.31 -0.95 4.19
C ASP A 70 -4.81 -1.28 4.10
N THR A 71 -4.44 -2.36 3.41
CA THR A 71 -3.03 -2.69 3.15
C THR A 71 -2.32 -1.58 2.37
N LYS A 72 -2.96 -1.01 1.33
CA LYS A 72 -2.39 0.11 0.56
C LYS A 72 -2.23 1.38 1.40
N ALA A 73 -3.18 1.66 2.28
CA ALA A 73 -3.13 2.80 3.19
C ALA A 73 -1.97 2.65 4.18
N ALA A 74 -1.76 1.44 4.73
CA ALA A 74 -0.62 1.15 5.60
C ALA A 74 0.72 1.33 4.87
N MET A 75 0.87 0.80 3.64
CA MET A 75 2.07 1.00 2.82
C MET A 75 2.39 2.48 2.60
N LEU A 76 1.39 3.27 2.25
CA LEU A 76 1.56 4.71 2.04
C LEU A 76 1.95 5.43 3.33
N ALA A 77 1.28 5.11 4.44
CA ALA A 77 1.55 5.72 5.74
C ALA A 77 2.97 5.40 6.26
N ILE A 78 3.45 4.17 6.06
CA ILE A 78 4.84 3.77 6.40
C ILE A 78 5.85 4.58 5.59
N LEU A 79 5.61 4.75 4.29
CA LEU A 79 6.48 5.57 3.45
C LEU A 79 6.47 7.05 3.90
N TRP A 80 5.31 7.57 4.32
CA TRP A 80 5.18 8.90 4.92
C TRP A 80 5.95 9.03 6.24
N VAL A 81 5.98 8.00 7.10
CA VAL A 81 6.81 8.01 8.31
C VAL A 81 8.28 8.16 7.95
N CYS A 82 8.77 7.35 7.01
CA CYS A 82 10.16 7.44 6.55
C CYS A 82 10.47 8.82 5.94
N HIS A 83 9.57 9.36 5.11
CA HIS A 83 9.72 10.69 4.51
C HIS A 83 9.70 11.80 5.57
N GLY A 84 8.79 11.74 6.54
CA GLY A 84 8.67 12.71 7.63
C GLY A 84 9.93 12.74 8.51
N ARG A 85 10.51 11.58 8.79
CA ARG A 85 11.82 11.42 9.47
C ARG A 85 13.00 12.03 8.71
N ILE A 86 12.83 12.45 7.46
CA ILE A 86 13.85 13.13 6.66
C ILE A 86 13.53 14.62 6.48
N HIS A 87 12.29 14.94 6.12
CA HIS A 87 11.93 16.26 5.61
C HIS A 87 11.08 17.09 6.57
N HIS A 88 10.44 16.47 7.56
CA HIS A 88 9.48 17.13 8.44
C HIS A 88 9.84 16.89 9.91
N ILE A 89 11.04 17.32 10.31
CA ILE A 89 11.45 17.23 11.72
C ILE A 89 10.66 18.27 12.53
N PRO A 90 9.85 17.87 13.53
CA PRO A 90 9.05 18.83 14.27
C PRO A 90 9.91 19.81 15.07
N PRO A 91 9.42 21.05 15.29
CA PRO A 91 10.08 22.00 16.18
C PRO A 91 10.41 21.40 17.55
N GLY A 92 11.66 21.55 17.98
CA GLY A 92 12.15 21.04 19.27
C GLY A 92 12.73 19.62 19.21
N TYR A 93 12.54 18.90 18.11
CA TYR A 93 13.19 17.61 17.87
C TYR A 93 14.36 17.77 16.91
N THR A 94 15.31 16.85 17.04
CA THR A 94 16.38 16.61 16.08
C THR A 94 16.05 15.41 15.21
N GLN A 95 16.70 15.31 14.05
CA GLN A 95 16.53 14.13 13.20
C GLN A 95 16.99 12.85 13.90
N ARG A 96 18.05 12.91 14.73
CA ARG A 96 18.54 11.74 15.47
C ARG A 96 17.53 11.23 16.48
N GLU A 97 16.76 12.10 17.12
CA GLU A 97 15.71 11.66 18.07
C GLU A 97 14.55 10.96 17.37
N VAL A 98 14.19 11.39 16.16
CA VAL A 98 13.05 10.79 15.42
C VAL A 98 13.45 9.63 14.51
N ALA A 99 14.70 9.58 14.05
CA ALA A 99 15.17 8.65 13.01
C ALA A 99 16.46 7.88 13.38
N ALA A 100 17.02 8.08 14.58
CA ALA A 100 18.31 7.52 15.04
C ALA A 100 19.54 7.86 14.17
N VAL A 101 19.35 8.58 13.06
CA VAL A 101 20.39 8.96 12.10
C VAL A 101 20.19 10.42 11.67
N LYS A 102 21.25 11.04 11.15
CA LYS A 102 21.16 12.32 10.45
C LYS A 102 21.50 12.08 8.98
N SER A 103 20.49 11.97 8.12
CA SER A 103 20.68 11.71 6.69
C SER A 103 19.51 12.21 5.85
N ARG A 104 19.77 12.51 4.58
CA ARG A 104 18.73 12.78 3.58
C ARG A 104 18.41 11.55 2.72
N ASP A 105 19.12 10.44 2.90
CA ASP A 105 18.85 9.19 2.20
C ASP A 105 17.87 8.33 3.00
N ILE A 106 16.75 7.97 2.38
CA ILE A 106 15.76 7.07 3.00
C ILE A 106 16.35 5.72 3.37
N ILE A 107 17.37 5.25 2.64
CA ILE A 107 18.03 3.97 2.96
C ILE A 107 18.72 4.06 4.32
N ASP A 108 19.30 5.21 4.68
CA ASP A 108 19.94 5.38 5.99
C ASP A 108 18.91 5.39 7.11
N VAL A 109 17.74 6.02 6.89
CA VAL A 109 16.63 6.00 7.86
C VAL A 109 16.10 4.57 8.05
N ILE A 110 15.91 3.83 6.96
CA ILE A 110 15.41 2.44 7.02
C ILE A 110 16.40 1.52 7.74
N THR A 111 17.71 1.72 7.53
CA THR A 111 18.75 0.82 8.06
C THR A 111 19.31 1.25 9.42
N ALA A 112 18.83 2.36 9.97
CA ALA A 112 19.29 2.89 11.25
C ALA A 112 19.06 1.88 12.39
N GLY A 113 20.12 1.61 13.17
CA GLY A 113 20.10 0.63 14.26
C GLY A 113 20.42 -0.81 13.83
N GLY A 114 20.71 -1.06 12.55
CA GLY A 114 21.16 -2.36 12.07
C GLY A 114 20.05 -3.40 11.96
N LYS A 115 20.41 -4.69 12.06
CA LYS A 115 19.51 -5.82 11.74
C LYS A 115 18.21 -5.85 12.57
N ARG A 116 18.26 -5.37 13.81
CA ARG A 116 17.13 -5.22 14.74
C ARG A 116 16.88 -3.74 15.08
N GLY A 117 17.14 -2.87 14.10
CA GLY A 117 17.03 -1.43 14.24
C GLY A 117 15.60 -0.93 14.18
N GLN A 118 15.43 0.30 13.67
CA GLN A 118 14.12 0.95 13.59
C GLN A 118 13.13 0.21 12.68
N MET A 119 13.63 -0.50 11.66
CA MET A 119 12.84 -1.35 10.77
C MET A 119 13.43 -2.75 10.80
N ASP A 120 12.87 -3.62 11.64
CA ASP A 120 13.45 -4.94 11.91
C ASP A 120 13.63 -5.76 10.62
N GLY A 121 14.85 -6.25 10.42
CA GLY A 121 15.21 -7.04 9.26
C GLY A 121 15.74 -6.25 8.07
N PHE A 122 15.85 -4.92 8.15
CA PHE A 122 16.41 -4.04 7.11
C PHE A 122 17.68 -3.35 7.64
N TYR A 123 18.83 -3.55 7.01
CA TYR A 123 20.12 -3.11 7.56
C TYR A 123 21.19 -2.88 6.47
N ARG A 124 22.29 -2.20 6.84
CA ARG A 124 23.52 -2.20 6.04
C ARG A 124 24.46 -3.31 6.53
N ASP A 125 25.01 -4.09 5.61
CA ASP A 125 26.02 -5.09 5.94
C ASP A 125 27.40 -4.44 6.20
N LYS A 126 28.39 -5.26 6.55
CA LYS A 126 29.77 -4.81 6.83
C LYS A 126 30.44 -4.08 5.67
N ASN A 127 29.95 -4.25 4.44
CA ASN A 127 30.47 -3.59 3.24
C ASN A 127 29.65 -2.33 2.90
N GLY A 128 28.71 -1.92 3.76
CA GLY A 128 27.83 -0.78 3.56
C GLY A 128 26.65 -1.05 2.61
N ALA A 129 26.50 -2.26 2.07
CA ALA A 129 25.40 -2.58 1.17
C ALA A 129 24.10 -2.75 1.97
N PHE A 130 23.00 -2.17 1.49
CA PHE A 130 21.69 -2.37 2.12
C PHE A 130 21.13 -3.76 1.79
N LYS A 131 20.67 -4.45 2.83
CA LYS A 131 20.21 -5.84 2.81
C LYS A 131 18.91 -5.97 3.61
N ALA A 132 18.14 -6.99 3.25
CA ALA A 132 17.03 -7.47 4.05
C ALA A 132 17.36 -8.87 4.54
N VAL A 133 16.81 -9.27 5.69
CA VAL A 133 17.04 -10.60 6.24
C VAL A 133 16.34 -11.69 5.43
N PRO A 134 16.79 -12.96 5.50
CA PRO A 134 16.23 -14.05 4.70
C PRO A 134 14.71 -14.20 4.82
N ARG A 135 14.12 -14.00 6.00
CA ARG A 135 12.65 -14.09 6.20
C ARG A 135 11.87 -13.10 5.32
N VAL A 136 12.39 -11.89 5.10
CA VAL A 136 11.75 -10.88 4.24
C VAL A 136 11.77 -11.37 2.79
N HIS A 137 12.92 -11.85 2.32
CA HIS A 137 13.04 -12.39 0.97
C HIS A 137 12.13 -13.59 0.72
N GLN A 138 12.05 -14.50 1.69
CA GLN A 138 11.20 -15.67 1.60
C GLN A 138 9.71 -15.28 1.52
N ARG A 139 9.26 -14.36 2.38
CA ARG A 139 7.87 -13.88 2.34
C ARG A 139 7.55 -13.23 0.99
N VAL A 140 8.38 -12.28 0.54
CA VAL A 140 8.17 -11.59 -0.75
C VAL A 140 8.14 -12.58 -1.92
N LYS A 141 9.04 -13.58 -1.94
CA LYS A 141 9.06 -14.63 -2.96
C LYS A 141 7.76 -15.45 -2.96
N SER A 142 7.24 -15.81 -1.79
CA SER A 142 5.96 -16.51 -1.67
C SER A 142 4.80 -15.68 -2.19
N LEU A 143 4.73 -14.40 -1.83
CA LEU A 143 3.68 -13.49 -2.31
C LEU A 143 3.72 -13.30 -3.83
N VAL A 144 4.92 -13.14 -4.42
CA VAL A 144 5.10 -13.07 -5.88
C VAL A 144 4.68 -14.38 -6.55
N LYS A 145 4.96 -15.53 -5.94
CA LYS A 145 4.51 -16.84 -6.46
C LYS A 145 2.99 -16.93 -6.46
N ILE A 146 2.32 -16.47 -5.40
CA ILE A 146 0.84 -16.44 -5.31
C ILE A 146 0.27 -15.48 -6.35
N ALA A 147 0.81 -14.26 -6.45
CA ALA A 147 0.36 -13.23 -7.38
C ALA A 147 0.42 -13.66 -8.87
N ASN A 148 1.34 -14.57 -9.19
CA ASN A 148 1.54 -15.08 -10.55
C ASN A 148 0.82 -16.41 -10.82
N ARG A 149 -0.09 -16.85 -9.93
CA ARG A 149 -0.97 -18.01 -10.15
C ARG A 149 -2.36 -17.53 -10.60
N GLY A 150 -2.88 -18.14 -11.65
CA GLY A 150 -4.24 -17.88 -12.13
C GLY A 150 -4.43 -16.43 -12.63
N THR A 151 -5.64 -15.91 -12.47
CA THR A 151 -6.00 -14.52 -12.82
C THR A 151 -5.45 -13.53 -11.79
N ARG A 152 -5.01 -12.33 -12.21
CA ARG A 152 -4.53 -11.29 -11.28
C ARG A 152 -5.57 -10.93 -10.22
N GLY A 153 -5.27 -11.31 -8.98
CA GLY A 153 -6.04 -10.92 -7.79
C GLY A 153 -5.36 -9.81 -6.98
N SER A 154 -5.82 -9.64 -5.74
CA SER A 154 -5.35 -8.59 -4.82
C SER A 154 -3.85 -8.65 -4.55
N PHE A 155 -3.24 -9.84 -4.49
CA PHE A 155 -1.79 -9.98 -4.33
C PHE A 155 -1.01 -9.25 -5.42
N ALA A 156 -1.41 -9.42 -6.68
CA ALA A 156 -0.74 -8.77 -7.81
C ALA A 156 -0.86 -7.24 -7.72
N ARG A 157 -2.06 -6.73 -7.39
CA ARG A 157 -2.31 -5.29 -7.25
C ARG A 157 -1.55 -4.68 -6.07
N LEU A 158 -1.48 -5.36 -4.93
CA LEU A 158 -0.73 -4.93 -3.76
C LEU A 158 0.78 -4.88 -4.02
N LEU A 159 1.34 -5.90 -4.67
CA LEU A 159 2.75 -5.92 -5.05
C LEU A 159 3.09 -4.81 -6.05
N SER A 160 2.25 -4.62 -7.08
CA SER A 160 2.40 -3.52 -8.03
C SER A 160 2.28 -2.16 -7.36
N TYR A 161 1.36 -1.99 -6.42
CA TYR A 161 1.19 -0.75 -5.67
C TYR A 161 2.43 -0.42 -4.83
N ALA A 162 2.96 -1.38 -4.08
CA ALA A 162 4.18 -1.19 -3.29
C ALA A 162 5.39 -0.81 -4.17
N GLN A 163 5.57 -1.48 -5.32
CA GLN A 163 6.62 -1.14 -6.28
C GLN A 163 6.41 0.26 -6.88
N GLY A 164 5.18 0.62 -7.23
CA GLY A 164 4.82 1.93 -7.76
C GLY A 164 5.08 3.06 -6.76
N LEU A 165 4.75 2.87 -5.48
CA LEU A 165 5.09 3.82 -4.42
C LEU A 165 6.60 4.03 -4.31
N ALA A 166 7.37 2.94 -4.30
CA ALA A 166 8.82 3.00 -4.21
C ALA A 166 9.45 3.68 -5.44
N ASP A 167 8.92 3.42 -6.63
CA ASP A 167 9.39 4.04 -7.87
C ASP A 167 9.09 5.54 -7.89
N ALA A 168 7.86 5.95 -7.53
CA ALA A 168 7.48 7.35 -7.43
C ALA A 168 8.36 8.12 -6.44
N TYR A 169 8.63 7.52 -5.27
CA TYR A 169 9.51 8.10 -4.25
C TYR A 169 10.92 8.35 -4.78
N ILE A 170 11.51 7.36 -5.45
CA ILE A 170 12.87 7.48 -6.02
C ILE A 170 12.91 8.46 -7.21
N ALA A 171 11.83 8.59 -7.98
CA ALA A 171 11.75 9.49 -9.11
C ALA A 171 11.63 10.98 -8.71
N GLY A 172 11.38 11.29 -7.44
CA GLY A 172 11.48 12.66 -6.93
C GLY A 172 10.29 13.16 -6.10
N GLY A 173 9.36 12.31 -5.67
CA GLY A 173 8.24 12.79 -4.87
C GLY A 173 7.57 11.76 -4.00
N MET A 174 7.07 12.22 -2.86
CA MET A 174 6.18 11.43 -2.01
C MET A 174 4.80 11.35 -2.68
N PRO A 175 4.32 10.16 -3.09
CA PRO A 175 3.01 10.03 -3.73
C PRO A 175 1.88 10.15 -2.71
N GLY A 176 0.75 10.75 -3.12
CA GLY A 176 -0.45 10.85 -2.29
C GLY A 176 -0.31 11.77 -1.07
N ALA A 177 -1.43 12.04 -0.38
CA ALA A 177 -1.43 12.92 0.79
C ALA A 177 -0.98 12.21 2.06
N ASP A 178 -0.34 12.94 2.98
CA ASP A 178 -0.09 12.46 4.35
C ASP A 178 -1.40 12.53 5.14
N ARG A 179 -1.95 11.37 5.48
CA ARG A 179 -3.19 11.23 6.24
C ARG A 179 -3.17 11.98 7.57
N TYR A 180 -2.00 12.06 8.22
CA TYR A 180 -1.89 12.58 9.57
C TYR A 180 -1.35 14.02 9.61
N ALA A 181 -1.02 14.65 8.47
CA ALA A 181 -0.42 15.98 8.45
C ALA A 181 -1.27 17.05 9.15
N GLY A 182 -2.59 16.92 9.12
CA GLY A 182 -3.52 17.84 9.79
C GLY A 182 -3.80 17.53 11.26
N LEU A 183 -3.23 16.46 11.83
CA LEU A 183 -3.51 16.06 13.22
C LEU A 183 -2.89 17.04 14.21
N LYS A 184 -3.71 17.70 15.04
CA LYS A 184 -3.23 18.71 16.00
C LYS A 184 -3.33 18.28 17.46
N ILE A 185 -4.29 17.40 17.77
CA ILE A 185 -4.60 16.98 19.13
C ILE A 185 -4.93 15.48 19.12
N VAL A 186 -4.41 14.74 20.10
CA VAL A 186 -4.84 13.38 20.43
C VAL A 186 -5.27 13.36 21.89
N GLY A 187 -6.56 13.12 22.14
CA GLY A 187 -7.15 13.24 23.48
C GLY A 187 -6.99 14.68 23.99
N LYS A 188 -6.20 14.86 25.06
CA LYS A 188 -5.87 16.18 25.64
C LYS A 188 -4.45 16.66 25.29
N VAL A 189 -3.74 15.92 24.43
CA VAL A 189 -2.33 16.15 24.14
C VAL A 189 -2.20 16.86 22.79
N ARG A 190 -1.55 18.03 22.77
CA ARG A 190 -1.15 18.67 21.51
C ARG A 190 -0.03 17.86 20.86
N VAL A 191 -0.17 17.61 19.56
CA VAL A 191 0.76 16.79 18.79
C VAL A 191 1.22 17.53 17.55
N THR A 192 2.39 17.16 17.07
CA THR A 192 3.10 17.82 15.97
C THR A 192 2.48 17.59 14.59
N GLY A 193 1.43 16.75 14.52
CA GLY A 193 0.92 16.19 13.28
C GLY A 193 1.83 15.12 12.70
N ARG A 194 1.39 14.50 11.61
CA ARG A 194 2.07 13.39 10.92
C ARG A 194 2.27 12.15 11.82
N ALA A 195 2.62 11.02 11.21
CA ALA A 195 3.15 9.88 11.95
C ALA A 195 4.68 9.87 11.88
N TYR A 196 5.32 9.51 12.99
CA TYR A 196 6.79 9.40 13.10
C TYR A 196 7.24 8.02 13.57
N ALA A 197 6.33 7.10 13.86
CA ALA A 197 6.62 5.70 14.11
C ALA A 197 5.41 4.82 13.79
N TRP A 198 5.67 3.54 13.56
CA TRP A 198 4.66 2.50 13.57
C TRP A 198 5.20 1.29 14.32
N LEU A 199 4.29 0.47 14.84
CA LEU A 199 4.57 -0.85 15.42
C LEU A 199 3.44 -1.80 15.00
N ALA A 200 3.58 -3.11 15.25
CA ALA A 200 2.45 -4.02 15.16
C ALA A 200 1.31 -3.52 16.05
N ASN A 201 0.06 -3.68 15.60
CA ASN A 201 -1.12 -3.18 16.30
C ASN A 201 -1.53 -4.06 17.49
N GLU A 202 -0.65 -4.14 18.48
CA GLU A 202 -0.88 -4.81 19.75
C GLU A 202 -0.87 -3.78 20.88
N ASP A 203 -1.73 -3.97 21.88
CA ASP A 203 -1.90 -2.97 22.95
C ASP A 203 -0.72 -2.88 23.90
N TYR A 204 0.22 -3.83 23.89
CA TYR A 204 1.43 -3.82 24.69
C TYR A 204 2.64 -3.18 23.99
N TYR A 205 2.53 -2.81 22.71
CA TYR A 205 3.63 -2.19 21.97
C TYR A 205 3.58 -0.65 22.06
N PHE A 206 4.69 -0.07 22.53
CA PHE A 206 4.86 1.38 22.65
C PHE A 206 6.29 1.80 22.29
N PRO A 207 6.48 2.81 21.41
CA PRO A 207 7.82 3.30 21.08
C PRO A 207 8.54 4.00 22.25
N GLY A 208 7.81 4.34 23.32
CA GLY A 208 8.33 5.09 24.47
C GLY A 208 8.46 6.61 24.22
N GLY A 209 9.08 7.32 25.17
CA GLY A 209 9.40 8.74 25.04
C GLY A 209 8.19 9.65 24.77
N ASN A 210 8.31 10.50 23.75
CA ASN A 210 7.29 11.48 23.39
C ASN A 210 6.31 11.01 22.31
N PHE A 211 6.30 9.71 21.98
CA PHE A 211 5.34 9.18 21.03
C PHE A 211 3.94 9.11 21.62
N VAL A 212 2.94 9.40 20.78
CA VAL A 212 1.52 9.36 21.12
C VAL A 212 0.80 8.46 20.13
N LYS A 213 0.09 7.46 20.64
CA LYS A 213 -0.73 6.52 19.84
C LYS A 213 -1.80 7.30 19.09
N ILE A 214 -1.82 7.23 17.77
CA ILE A 214 -2.91 7.83 16.98
C ILE A 214 -4.16 6.94 17.17
N PRO A 215 -5.31 7.50 17.56
CA PRO A 215 -6.51 6.72 17.86
C PRO A 215 -7.15 6.17 16.58
N ASN A 216 -7.99 5.13 16.72
CA ASN A 216 -8.73 4.56 15.58
C ASN A 216 -9.68 5.56 14.93
N SER A 217 -10.24 6.51 15.69
CA SER A 217 -11.08 7.59 15.15
C SER A 217 -10.34 8.54 14.22
N ALA A 218 -9.00 8.54 14.25
CA ALA A 218 -8.14 9.26 13.31
C ALA A 218 -7.40 8.27 12.40
N GLU A 219 -7.93 7.06 12.21
CA GLU A 219 -7.35 5.99 11.37
C GLU A 219 -5.90 5.64 11.77
N GLY A 220 -5.62 5.59 13.08
CA GLY A 220 -4.29 5.27 13.59
C GLY A 220 -3.92 3.78 13.53
N ALA A 221 -4.84 2.89 13.19
CA ALA A 221 -4.56 1.49 12.86
C ALA A 221 -4.87 1.22 11.40
N LEU A 222 -3.87 0.74 10.65
CA LEU A 222 -3.99 0.41 9.24
C LEU A 222 -3.13 -0.82 8.95
N GLY A 223 -3.66 -1.80 8.21
CA GLY A 223 -2.92 -2.96 7.74
C GLY A 223 -2.15 -3.67 8.85
N GLY A 224 -2.80 -3.96 9.97
CA GLY A 224 -2.15 -4.61 11.13
C GLY A 224 -1.10 -3.75 11.87
N ASN A 225 -0.91 -2.49 11.48
CA ASN A 225 0.06 -1.57 12.07
C ASN A 225 -0.63 -0.49 12.90
N ARG A 226 0.01 -0.08 13.99
CA ARG A 226 -0.37 1.06 14.83
C ARG A 226 0.59 2.22 14.59
N PHE A 227 0.06 3.37 14.21
CA PHE A 227 0.85 4.59 13.96
C PHE A 227 0.88 5.50 15.18
N PHE A 228 2.01 6.20 15.33
CA PHE A 228 2.29 7.11 16.43
C PHE A 228 2.79 8.45 15.91
N THR A 229 2.26 9.53 16.48
CA THR A 229 2.74 10.90 16.29
C THR A 229 3.64 11.33 17.46
N LEU A 230 4.14 12.56 17.46
CA LEU A 230 4.95 13.13 18.53
C LEU A 230 4.19 14.24 19.26
N LYS A 231 4.35 14.30 20.59
CA LYS A 231 3.91 15.46 21.39
C LYS A 231 4.54 16.74 20.86
N GLU A 232 3.82 17.85 20.88
CA GLU A 232 4.48 19.15 20.74
C GLU A 232 5.31 19.42 22.01
N LEU A 233 6.57 19.83 21.82
CA LEU A 233 7.41 20.30 22.92
C LEU A 233 7.11 21.78 23.13
N LYS A 234 6.78 22.16 24.37
CA LYS A 234 6.71 23.56 24.76
C LYS A 234 8.10 24.16 24.63
N ARG A 235 8.23 25.23 23.86
CA ARG A 235 9.42 26.07 23.85
C ARG A 235 9.31 27.12 24.94
#